data_AF-A0A964L9W2-F1
#
_entry.id   AF-A0A964L9W2-F1
#
_cell.length_a   1.000
_cell.length_b   1.000
_cell.length_c   1.000
_cell.angle_alpha   90.00
_cell.angle_beta   90.00
_cell.angle_gamma   90.00
#
_symmetry.space_group_name_H-M   'P 1'
#
loop_
_entity.id
_entity.type
_entity.pdbx_description
1 polymer ?
#
loop_
_entity_poly.entity_id
_entity_poly.type
_entity_poly.pdbx_seq_one_letter_code
_entity_poly.pdbx_strand_id
1 'polypeptide(L)'
;TRIFRLVNTGTAPVTIVSATPTCTCTTLDAAGKVIPAQGSIEIPVAMKVSAATGVKSASVAFAFSDGSPIVRVAMSGEVAYAVRGTTIDATNSARVPYINAFQDPATPAGSARPPLAGVVSVASIDGAPFTIQSVMNEPARFVGFNPASDPPRNSYEIGYDLSTVPCEKMPPYLIIATDHPKAPVIDLRVRHACTKISPTLPFAEYRANLGAIVVGAPHPFEFELKHSAGWKVVSTTSKDPRFTVKLVAQSADAENAMISLVALVDRSVRGIVLAPVTMTAVGPDGTQRASDFWVYFAAQPPAPTAPAPTAPDPTVPDPSAPAPASTQKAGS
;
A
#
# COMPACT_ATOMS: atom_id res chain seq x y z
N THR A 1 6.71 -9.53 -13.42
CA THR A 1 7.11 -10.73 -14.20
C THR A 1 8.61 -10.80 -14.28
N ARG A 2 9.18 -12.01 -14.19
CA ARG A 2 10.60 -12.30 -14.44
C ARG A 2 10.70 -13.52 -15.34
N ILE A 3 11.77 -13.63 -16.11
CA ILE A 3 12.04 -14.77 -16.98
C ILE A 3 13.19 -15.56 -16.35
N PHE A 4 13.05 -16.87 -16.26
CA PHE A 4 14.17 -17.76 -15.91
C PHE A 4 14.41 -18.78 -17.02
N ARG A 5 15.65 -19.24 -17.10
CA ARG A 5 16.12 -20.18 -18.11
C ARG A 5 16.27 -21.57 -17.49
N LEU A 6 15.55 -22.55 -18.02
CA LEU A 6 15.77 -23.96 -17.72
C LEU A 6 16.67 -24.56 -18.80
N VAL A 7 17.74 -25.24 -18.38
CA VAL A 7 18.74 -25.83 -19.28
C VAL A 7 18.71 -27.34 -19.14
N ASN A 8 18.58 -28.04 -20.26
CA ASN A 8 18.69 -29.49 -20.32
C ASN A 8 20.15 -29.85 -20.64
N THR A 9 20.87 -30.35 -19.64
CA THR A 9 22.26 -30.80 -19.79
C THR A 9 22.37 -32.24 -20.27
N GLY A 10 21.24 -32.91 -20.55
CA GLY A 10 21.16 -34.26 -21.08
C GLY A 10 21.31 -34.32 -22.61
N THR A 11 21.45 -35.53 -23.13
CA THR A 11 21.64 -35.81 -24.56
C THR A 11 20.34 -36.09 -25.32
N ALA A 12 19.21 -36.18 -24.61
CA ALA A 12 17.88 -36.35 -25.17
C ALA A 12 16.97 -35.17 -24.80
N PRO A 13 15.96 -34.81 -25.61
CA PRO A 13 14.94 -33.83 -25.24
C PRO A 13 14.17 -34.28 -23.99
N VAL A 14 13.77 -33.33 -23.15
CA VAL A 14 12.99 -33.61 -21.93
C VAL A 14 11.72 -32.76 -21.89
N THR A 15 10.60 -33.37 -21.50
CA THR A 15 9.31 -32.68 -21.37
C THR A 15 9.06 -32.28 -19.93
N ILE A 16 8.58 -31.06 -19.71
CA ILE A 16 8.07 -30.63 -18.40
C ILE A 16 6.69 -31.27 -18.20
N VAL A 17 6.58 -32.19 -17.25
CA VAL A 17 5.33 -32.87 -16.89
C VAL A 17 4.43 -31.94 -16.08
N SER A 18 5.01 -31.23 -15.12
CA SER A 18 4.28 -30.27 -14.29
C SER A 18 5.16 -29.11 -13.86
N ALA A 19 4.52 -27.98 -13.60
CA ALA A 19 5.15 -26.78 -13.09
C ALA A 19 4.23 -26.17 -12.02
N THR A 20 4.45 -26.56 -10.77
CA THR A 20 3.51 -26.29 -9.67
C THR A 20 4.03 -25.14 -8.81
N PRO A 21 3.34 -23.98 -8.78
CA PRO A 21 3.68 -22.89 -7.88
C PRO A 21 3.28 -23.22 -6.44
N THR A 22 4.02 -22.69 -5.46
CA THR A 22 3.65 -22.78 -4.02
C THR A 22 2.73 -21.65 -3.57
N CYS A 23 2.42 -20.69 -4.44
CA CYS A 23 1.51 -19.58 -4.16
C CYS A 23 0.59 -19.40 -5.36
N THR A 24 -0.72 -19.27 -5.10
CA THR A 24 -1.75 -18.93 -6.10
C THR A 24 -1.50 -17.59 -6.77
N CYS A 25 -0.75 -16.69 -6.11
CA CYS A 25 -0.25 -15.46 -6.69
C CYS A 25 0.72 -15.64 -7.86
N THR A 26 1.26 -16.84 -8.08
CA THR A 26 2.26 -17.11 -9.13
C THR A 26 1.60 -17.75 -10.35
N THR A 27 1.79 -17.14 -11.51
CA THR A 27 1.27 -17.59 -12.80
C THR A 27 2.42 -17.88 -13.74
N LEU A 28 2.32 -19.02 -14.44
CA LEU A 28 3.27 -19.46 -15.44
C LEU A 28 2.61 -20.44 -16.41
N ASP A 29 3.18 -20.53 -17.61
CA ASP A 29 2.84 -21.54 -18.59
C ASP A 29 4.11 -22.32 -18.94
N ALA A 30 4.18 -23.58 -18.49
CA ALA A 30 5.38 -24.40 -18.65
C ALA A 30 5.10 -25.91 -18.82
N ALA A 31 3.98 -26.43 -18.31
CA ALA A 31 3.64 -27.84 -18.48
C ALA A 31 3.45 -28.19 -19.97
N GLY A 32 3.97 -29.35 -20.39
CA GLY A 32 3.95 -29.81 -21.77
C GLY A 32 5.04 -29.23 -22.66
N LYS A 33 5.82 -28.24 -22.21
CA LYS A 33 6.94 -27.69 -23.00
C LYS A 33 8.12 -28.65 -23.02
N VAL A 34 8.80 -28.73 -24.16
CA VAL A 34 9.97 -29.58 -24.39
C VAL A 34 11.24 -28.74 -24.35
N ILE A 35 12.23 -29.19 -23.59
CA ILE A 35 13.58 -28.62 -23.55
C ILE A 35 14.48 -29.48 -24.45
N PRO A 36 15.02 -28.95 -25.56
CA PRO A 36 15.90 -29.71 -26.44
C PRO A 36 17.13 -30.27 -25.71
N ALA A 37 17.70 -31.36 -26.21
CA ALA A 37 18.99 -31.87 -25.72
C ALA A 37 20.07 -30.78 -25.80
N GLN A 38 20.86 -30.61 -24.74
CA GLN A 38 21.86 -29.53 -24.62
C GLN A 38 21.28 -28.11 -24.83
N GLY A 39 19.95 -27.95 -24.78
CA GLY A 39 19.24 -26.72 -25.07
C GLY A 39 18.66 -26.07 -23.82
N SER A 40 17.92 -24.98 -24.03
CA SER A 40 17.24 -24.27 -22.96
C SER A 40 15.92 -23.70 -23.41
N ILE A 41 15.02 -23.48 -22.46
CA ILE A 41 13.80 -22.70 -22.67
C ILE A 41 13.71 -21.56 -21.66
N GLU A 42 13.10 -20.46 -22.10
CA GLU A 42 12.75 -19.34 -21.23
C GLU A 42 11.32 -19.50 -20.71
N ILE A 43 11.16 -19.42 -19.39
CA ILE A 43 9.86 -19.50 -18.74
C ILE A 43 9.56 -18.14 -18.09
N PRO A 44 8.60 -17.37 -18.63
CA PRO A 44 8.11 -16.18 -17.96
C PRO A 44 7.25 -16.56 -16.77
N VAL A 45 7.53 -15.97 -15.62
CA VAL A 45 6.75 -16.15 -14.40
C VAL A 45 6.35 -14.81 -13.82
N ALA A 46 5.06 -14.70 -13.53
CA ALA A 46 4.47 -13.51 -12.96
C ALA A 46 3.93 -13.81 -11.56
N MET A 47 4.31 -12.99 -10.59
CA MET A 47 3.77 -13.02 -9.23
C MET A 47 2.87 -11.80 -9.05
N LYS A 48 1.56 -12.01 -8.93
CA LYS A 48 0.58 -10.99 -8.56
C LYS A 48 0.60 -10.83 -7.04
N VAL A 49 1.36 -9.86 -6.56
CA VAL A 49 1.41 -9.54 -5.13
C VAL A 49 0.27 -8.59 -4.79
N SER A 50 -0.38 -8.81 -3.64
CA SER A 50 -1.28 -7.79 -3.09
C SER A 50 -0.50 -6.54 -2.69
N ALA A 51 -1.20 -5.41 -2.54
CA ALA A 51 -0.61 -4.14 -2.11
C ALA A 51 -0.02 -4.19 -0.67
N ALA A 52 -0.23 -5.31 0.02
CA ALA A 52 0.33 -5.65 1.31
C ALA A 52 1.86 -5.56 1.33
N THR A 53 2.40 -4.57 2.03
CA THR A 53 3.86 -4.41 2.20
C THR A 53 4.50 -5.62 2.86
N GLY A 54 5.76 -5.91 2.53
CA GLY A 54 6.57 -6.99 3.08
C GLY A 54 7.19 -7.87 2.01
N VAL A 55 8.10 -8.74 2.43
CA VAL A 55 8.71 -9.75 1.57
C VAL A 55 7.68 -10.84 1.27
N LYS A 56 7.43 -11.08 -0.01
CA LYS A 56 6.60 -12.16 -0.53
C LYS A 56 7.53 -13.17 -1.20
N SER A 57 7.46 -14.41 -0.76
CA SER A 57 8.22 -15.52 -1.35
C SER A 57 7.27 -16.52 -1.98
N ALA A 58 7.72 -17.10 -3.08
CA ALA A 58 7.07 -18.22 -3.73
C ALA A 58 8.14 -19.15 -4.30
N SER A 59 7.76 -20.35 -4.71
CA SER A 59 8.62 -21.20 -5.51
C SER A 59 7.81 -21.95 -6.54
N VAL A 60 8.45 -22.35 -7.63
CA VAL A 60 7.85 -23.24 -8.63
C VAL A 60 8.64 -24.54 -8.64
N ALA A 61 7.95 -25.66 -8.51
CA ALA A 61 8.52 -27.00 -8.63
C ALA A 61 8.25 -27.56 -10.04
N PHE A 62 9.30 -27.97 -10.74
CA PHE A 62 9.25 -28.56 -12.07
C PHE A 62 9.49 -30.07 -12.00
N ALA A 63 8.59 -30.85 -12.57
CA ALA A 63 8.77 -32.29 -12.77
C ALA A 63 8.99 -32.59 -14.25
N PHE A 64 9.83 -33.57 -14.56
CA PHE A 64 10.28 -33.89 -15.91
C PHE A 64 9.94 -35.34 -16.28
N SER A 65 9.72 -35.58 -17.57
CA SER A 65 9.26 -36.88 -18.09
C SER A 65 10.30 -37.99 -18.03
N ASP A 66 11.57 -37.63 -17.95
CA ASP A 66 12.72 -38.54 -17.92
C ASP A 66 13.07 -39.05 -16.51
N GLY A 67 12.30 -38.64 -15.49
CA GLY A 67 12.57 -38.98 -14.10
C GLY A 67 13.68 -38.15 -13.45
N SER A 68 14.13 -37.07 -14.10
CA SER A 68 15.07 -36.12 -13.50
C SER A 68 14.54 -35.57 -12.17
N PRO A 69 15.43 -35.25 -11.20
CA PRO A 69 15.01 -34.66 -9.93
C PRO A 69 14.16 -33.41 -10.10
N ILE A 70 13.20 -33.21 -9.18
CA ILE A 70 12.37 -32.01 -9.17
C ILE A 70 13.27 -30.78 -9.01
N VAL A 71 13.19 -29.85 -9.97
CA VAL A 71 13.90 -28.57 -9.89
C VAL A 71 12.97 -27.56 -9.23
N ARG A 72 13.43 -26.93 -8.15
CA ARG A 72 12.69 -25.86 -7.45
C ARG A 72 13.35 -24.51 -7.70
N VAL A 73 12.59 -23.59 -8.29
CA VAL A 73 13.00 -22.20 -8.47
C VAL A 73 12.33 -21.35 -7.39
N ALA A 74 13.11 -20.88 -6.42
CA ALA A 74 12.63 -19.94 -5.40
C ALA A 74 12.63 -18.51 -5.96
N MET A 75 11.61 -17.74 -5.60
CA MET A 75 11.49 -16.33 -5.93
C MET A 75 11.08 -15.54 -4.68
N SER A 76 11.57 -14.30 -4.60
CA SER A 76 11.25 -13.37 -3.54
C SER A 76 11.07 -11.98 -4.16
N GLY A 77 10.10 -11.24 -3.66
CA GLY A 77 9.88 -9.84 -4.01
C GLY A 77 9.39 -9.09 -2.78
N GLU A 78 9.87 -7.87 -2.57
CA GLU A 78 9.38 -7.02 -1.50
C GLU A 78 8.38 -6.01 -2.05
N VAL A 79 7.17 -6.00 -1.50
CA VAL A 79 6.25 -4.88 -1.66
C VAL A 79 6.62 -3.86 -0.60
N ALA A 80 7.08 -2.68 -1.01
CA ALA A 80 7.41 -1.61 -0.07
C ALA A 80 6.91 -0.28 -0.62
N TYR A 81 6.58 0.63 0.30
CA TYR A 81 6.46 2.03 -0.04
C TYR A 81 7.82 2.56 -0.47
N ALA A 82 7.83 3.60 -1.31
CA ALA A 82 9.07 4.25 -1.70
C ALA A 82 9.78 4.94 -0.52
N VAL A 83 9.07 5.18 0.60
CA VAL A 83 9.63 5.65 1.86
C VAL A 83 9.33 4.61 2.95
N ARG A 84 10.31 4.29 3.80
CA ARG A 84 10.18 3.27 4.85
C ARG A 84 10.50 3.87 6.21
N GLY A 85 9.65 3.57 7.18
CA GLY A 85 9.94 3.77 8.60
C GLY A 85 10.53 2.51 9.22
N THR A 86 11.59 2.65 10.03
CA THR A 86 12.16 1.56 10.83
C THR A 86 12.57 2.05 12.21
N THR A 87 12.58 1.15 13.19
CA THR A 87 13.17 1.37 14.52
C THR A 87 14.22 0.30 14.81
N ILE A 88 14.96 0.48 15.91
CA ILE A 88 15.79 -0.58 16.49
C ILE A 88 14.96 -1.29 17.57
N ASP A 89 14.71 -2.58 17.42
CA ASP A 89 14.00 -3.37 18.42
C ASP A 89 14.87 -3.52 19.67
N ALA A 90 14.38 -3.07 20.81
CA ALA A 90 15.11 -3.14 22.08
C ALA A 90 15.42 -4.58 22.54
N THR A 91 14.70 -5.58 22.03
CA THR A 91 14.86 -6.99 22.44
C THR A 91 16.02 -7.69 21.77
N ASN A 92 16.37 -7.32 20.53
CA ASN A 92 17.40 -8.02 19.74
C ASN A 92 18.28 -7.08 18.91
N SER A 93 18.13 -5.76 19.07
CA SER A 93 18.84 -4.71 18.32
C SER A 93 18.66 -4.77 16.80
N ALA A 94 17.67 -5.51 16.30
CA ALA A 94 17.40 -5.60 14.87
C ALA A 94 16.65 -4.36 14.38
N ARG A 95 16.91 -3.96 13.12
CA ARG A 95 16.12 -2.94 12.43
C ARG A 95 14.78 -3.53 12.01
N VAL A 96 13.68 -2.99 12.52
CA VAL A 96 12.33 -3.53 12.32
C VAL A 96 11.34 -2.47 11.81
N PRO A 97 10.32 -2.85 11.02
CA PRO A 97 9.32 -1.93 10.46
C PRO A 97 8.15 -1.66 11.43
N TYR A 98 8.40 -1.68 12.74
CA TYR A 98 7.39 -1.48 13.78
C TYR A 98 8.01 -0.82 15.01
N ILE A 99 7.17 -0.30 15.89
CA ILE A 99 7.53 0.15 17.23
C ILE A 99 7.16 -0.97 18.20
N ASN A 100 8.15 -1.52 18.90
CA ASN A 100 7.92 -2.55 19.91
C ASN A 100 7.73 -1.93 21.30
N ALA A 101 6.48 -1.66 21.66
CA ALA A 101 6.06 -1.14 22.95
C ALA A 101 5.29 -2.21 23.77
N PHE A 102 5.39 -3.48 23.38
CA PHE A 102 4.56 -4.54 23.94
C PHE A 102 5.25 -5.15 25.15
N GLN A 103 4.63 -5.00 26.31
CA GLN A 103 5.02 -5.73 27.51
C GLN A 103 4.17 -7.00 27.62
N ASP A 104 4.83 -8.16 27.55
CA ASP A 104 4.15 -9.44 27.76
C ASP A 104 3.67 -9.52 29.23
N PRO A 105 2.37 -9.72 29.50
CA PRO A 105 1.84 -9.89 30.85
C PRO A 105 2.49 -11.04 31.62
N ALA A 106 3.06 -12.04 30.94
CA ALA A 106 3.79 -13.15 31.54
C ALA A 106 5.23 -12.78 31.93
N THR A 107 5.71 -11.58 31.55
CA THR A 107 7.07 -11.13 31.88
C THR A 107 7.21 -10.96 33.40
N PRO A 108 8.25 -11.52 34.05
CA PRO A 108 8.45 -11.38 35.50
C PRO A 108 8.46 -9.92 35.94
N ALA A 109 7.83 -9.64 37.08
CA ALA A 109 7.86 -8.34 37.72
C ALA A 109 9.32 -7.92 37.99
N GLY A 110 9.69 -6.70 37.55
CA GLY A 110 11.06 -6.17 37.65
C GLY A 110 11.89 -6.29 36.36
N SER A 111 11.38 -6.96 35.33
CA SER A 111 12.03 -6.97 34.01
C SER A 111 12.00 -5.59 33.35
N ALA A 112 13.03 -5.27 32.55
CA ALA A 112 13.08 -4.04 31.78
C ALA A 112 11.85 -3.90 30.89
N ARG A 113 11.15 -2.77 30.99
CA ARG A 113 9.97 -2.49 30.16
C ARG A 113 10.41 -2.04 28.77
N PRO A 114 9.68 -2.42 27.71
CA PRO A 114 9.95 -1.88 26.38
C PRO A 114 9.79 -0.35 26.41
N PRO A 115 10.65 0.39 25.68
CA PRO A 115 10.60 1.84 25.68
C PRO A 115 9.32 2.34 24.98
N LEU A 116 8.60 3.25 25.65
CA LEU A 116 7.42 3.92 25.09
C LEU A 116 7.78 5.16 24.26
N ALA A 117 9.03 5.61 24.31
CA ALA A 117 9.54 6.71 23.52
C ALA A 117 10.85 6.31 22.84
N GLY A 118 11.16 6.92 21.71
CA GLY A 118 12.35 6.56 20.93
C GLY A 118 12.45 7.33 19.63
N VAL A 119 13.25 6.80 18.70
CA VAL A 119 13.49 7.39 17.39
C VAL A 119 13.09 6.42 16.29
N VAL A 120 12.41 6.93 15.27
CA VAL A 120 12.15 6.23 14.00
C VAL A 120 13.09 6.80 12.94
N SER A 121 13.80 5.91 12.24
CA SER A 121 14.47 6.27 10.99
C SER A 121 13.48 6.17 9.84
N VAL A 122 13.27 7.27 9.11
CA VAL A 122 12.43 7.34 7.92
C VAL A 122 13.33 7.59 6.71
N ALA A 123 13.30 6.72 5.70
CA ALA A 123 14.21 6.81 4.56
C ALA A 123 13.51 6.48 3.24
N SER A 124 13.84 7.22 2.19
CA SER A 124 13.47 6.87 0.81
C SER A 124 14.33 5.69 0.35
N ILE A 125 13.67 4.68 -0.22
CA ILE A 125 14.29 3.49 -0.80
C ILE A 125 14.75 3.79 -2.24
N ASP A 126 14.04 4.67 -2.95
CA ASP A 126 14.40 5.06 -4.32
C ASP A 126 15.39 6.23 -4.38
N GLY A 127 15.85 6.71 -3.22
CA GLY A 127 16.88 7.73 -3.07
C GLY A 127 16.38 9.16 -3.27
N ALA A 128 15.11 9.35 -3.67
CA ALA A 128 14.55 10.67 -3.88
C ALA A 128 14.41 11.44 -2.56
N PRO A 129 14.76 12.75 -2.53
CA PRO A 129 14.48 13.59 -1.39
C PRO A 129 12.97 13.79 -1.23
N PHE A 130 12.53 13.95 0.00
CA PHE A 130 11.13 14.21 0.36
C PHE A 130 11.08 15.01 1.66
N THR A 131 9.92 15.56 1.99
CA THR A 131 9.63 16.24 3.25
C THR A 131 8.66 15.39 4.06
N ILE A 132 8.90 15.25 5.36
CA ILE A 132 7.88 14.77 6.29
C ILE A 132 6.93 15.93 6.59
N GLN A 133 5.66 15.78 6.20
CA GLN A 133 4.64 16.81 6.36
C GLN A 133 4.05 16.81 7.77
N SER A 134 3.78 15.62 8.32
CA SER A 134 3.28 15.45 9.69
C SER A 134 3.45 14.01 10.17
N VAL A 135 3.39 13.84 11.48
CA VAL A 135 3.31 12.55 12.17
C VAL A 135 2.05 12.56 12.99
N MET A 136 1.06 11.72 12.68
CA MET A 136 -0.24 11.67 13.36
C MET A 136 -0.96 13.05 13.42
N ASN A 137 -0.91 13.83 12.34
CA ASN A 137 -1.39 15.23 12.23
C ASN A 137 -0.62 16.27 13.05
N GLU A 138 0.45 15.88 13.73
CA GLU A 138 1.31 16.81 14.47
C GLU A 138 2.61 17.09 13.69
N PRO A 139 3.26 18.25 13.92
CA PRO A 139 4.61 18.49 13.41
C PRO A 139 5.58 17.39 13.85
N ALA A 140 6.42 16.93 12.93
CA ALA A 140 7.43 15.94 13.24
C ALA A 140 8.47 16.48 14.23
N ARG A 141 8.82 15.69 15.25
CA ARG A 141 9.91 15.99 16.19
C ARG A 141 11.23 15.51 15.60
N PHE A 142 11.82 16.30 14.72
CA PHE A 142 13.07 15.92 14.07
C PHE A 142 14.26 15.86 15.03
N VAL A 143 15.16 14.90 14.79
CA VAL A 143 16.46 14.79 15.45
C VAL A 143 17.53 15.25 14.46
N GLY A 144 18.27 16.32 14.81
CA GLY A 144 19.37 16.83 13.97
C GLY A 144 18.96 17.37 12.59
N PHE A 145 17.70 17.79 12.43
CA PHE A 145 17.17 18.41 11.21
C PHE A 145 16.24 19.57 11.58
N ASN A 146 16.40 20.70 10.91
CA ASN A 146 15.51 21.85 11.04
C ASN A 146 14.70 22.05 9.76
N PRO A 147 13.38 21.77 9.75
CA PRO A 147 12.56 21.90 8.54
C PRO A 147 12.42 23.34 8.03
N ALA A 148 12.76 24.35 8.84
CA ALA A 148 12.70 25.75 8.42
C ALA A 148 13.96 26.23 7.66
N SER A 149 15.10 25.54 7.80
CA SER A 149 16.39 25.97 7.22
C SER A 149 17.07 24.91 6.37
N ASP A 150 16.85 23.64 6.68
CA ASP A 150 17.57 22.55 6.03
C ASP A 150 16.82 22.10 4.78
N PRO A 151 17.52 21.85 3.65
CA PRO A 151 16.88 21.34 2.45
C PRO A 151 16.34 19.91 2.66
N PRO A 152 15.27 19.51 1.93
CA PRO A 152 14.74 18.15 2.01
C PRO A 152 15.82 17.08 1.77
N ARG A 153 15.81 16.05 2.61
CA ARG A 153 16.72 14.90 2.58
C ARG A 153 15.98 13.66 2.10
N ASN A 154 16.73 12.62 1.75
CA ASN A 154 16.17 11.28 1.50
C ASN A 154 16.09 10.44 2.79
N SER A 155 16.49 10.96 3.94
CA SER A 155 16.36 10.29 5.22
C SER A 155 16.28 11.26 6.40
N TYR A 156 15.50 10.87 7.41
CA TYR A 156 15.23 11.61 8.63
C TYR A 156 15.24 10.70 9.84
N GLU A 157 15.55 11.28 11.00
CA GLU A 157 15.27 10.72 12.30
C GLU A 157 14.17 11.54 12.97
N ILE A 158 13.12 10.87 13.43
CA ILE A 158 11.99 11.50 14.12
C ILE A 158 11.77 10.86 15.48
N GLY A 159 11.62 11.67 16.51
CA GLY A 159 11.27 11.24 17.85
C GLY A 159 9.79 10.87 17.95
N TYR A 160 9.48 9.82 18.70
CA TYR A 160 8.12 9.47 19.12
C TYR A 160 8.05 9.33 20.64
N ASP A 161 6.86 9.57 21.20
CA ASP A 161 6.57 9.36 22.62
C ASP A 161 5.13 8.88 22.79
N LEU A 162 4.97 7.64 23.25
CA LEU A 162 3.70 6.98 23.55
C LEU A 162 3.42 6.91 25.05
N SER A 163 4.31 7.42 25.90
CA SER A 163 4.22 7.27 27.36
C SER A 163 3.03 7.98 27.99
N THR A 164 2.53 9.03 27.33
CA THR A 164 1.39 9.83 27.78
C THR A 164 0.08 9.44 27.09
N VAL A 165 0.12 8.48 26.16
CA VAL A 165 -1.05 8.08 25.39
C VAL A 165 -1.85 7.02 26.17
N PRO A 166 -3.10 7.32 26.58
CA PRO A 166 -3.92 6.34 27.30
C PRO A 166 -4.32 5.18 26.39
N CYS A 167 -4.64 4.04 27.01
CA CYS A 167 -4.88 2.77 26.32
C CYS A 167 -5.95 2.89 25.20
N GLU A 168 -7.03 3.61 25.48
CA GLU A 168 -8.18 3.82 24.60
C GLU A 168 -7.83 4.70 23.38
N LYS A 169 -6.74 5.46 23.46
CA LYS A 169 -6.24 6.34 22.39
C LYS A 169 -4.93 5.84 21.80
N MET A 170 -4.40 4.71 22.26
CA MET A 170 -3.13 4.17 21.76
C MET A 170 -3.27 3.85 20.27
N PRO A 171 -2.51 4.52 19.39
CA PRO A 171 -2.68 4.30 17.97
C PRO A 171 -2.12 2.92 17.60
N PRO A 172 -2.85 2.11 16.82
CA PRO A 172 -2.36 0.83 16.32
C PRO A 172 -1.20 1.00 15.33
N TYR A 173 -1.06 2.18 14.74
CA TYR A 173 -0.04 2.52 13.76
C TYR A 173 0.41 3.96 13.97
N LEU A 174 1.72 4.21 13.93
CA LEU A 174 2.26 5.56 13.78
C LEU A 174 2.21 5.91 12.29
N ILE A 175 1.37 6.87 11.92
CA ILE A 175 1.18 7.28 10.53
C ILE A 175 1.99 8.55 10.26
N ILE A 176 2.72 8.54 9.15
CA ILE A 176 3.60 9.63 8.74
C ILE A 176 3.19 10.06 7.34
N ALA A 177 2.83 11.33 7.17
CA ALA A 177 2.56 11.92 5.86
C ALA A 177 3.84 12.51 5.27
N THR A 178 4.04 12.33 3.97
CA THR A 178 5.18 12.87 3.22
C THR A 178 4.72 13.50 1.92
N ASP A 179 5.57 14.33 1.32
CA ASP A 179 5.36 14.82 -0.06
C ASP A 179 5.90 13.85 -1.13
N HIS A 180 6.41 12.68 -0.74
CA HIS A 180 6.99 11.73 -1.68
C HIS A 180 5.88 11.18 -2.60
N PRO A 181 5.98 11.31 -3.94
CA PRO A 181 4.87 11.03 -4.86
C PRO A 181 4.42 9.56 -4.83
N LYS A 182 5.33 8.64 -4.46
CA LYS A 182 5.05 7.20 -4.33
C LYS A 182 4.86 6.73 -2.88
N ALA A 183 4.87 7.63 -1.91
CA ALA A 183 4.70 7.30 -0.49
C ALA A 183 4.09 8.48 0.30
N PRO A 184 2.94 9.03 -0.14
CA PRO A 184 2.34 10.22 0.49
C PRO A 184 1.95 9.97 1.95
N VAL A 185 1.75 8.72 2.32
CA VAL A 185 1.57 8.28 3.70
C VAL A 185 2.17 6.90 3.90
N ILE A 186 2.82 6.70 5.04
CA ILE A 186 3.42 5.42 5.46
C ILE A 186 3.02 5.12 6.90
N ASP A 187 3.21 3.88 7.33
CA ASP A 187 2.90 3.43 8.68
C ASP A 187 4.06 2.69 9.34
N LEU A 188 4.10 2.75 10.68
CA LEU A 188 4.78 1.76 11.51
C LEU A 188 3.76 1.15 12.46
N ARG A 189 3.67 -0.18 12.49
CA ARG A 189 2.85 -0.88 13.48
C ARG A 189 3.32 -0.52 14.89
N VAL A 190 2.41 -0.08 15.75
CA VAL A 190 2.68 0.03 17.18
C VAL A 190 2.26 -1.30 17.80
N ARG A 191 3.23 -2.07 18.29
CA ARG A 191 2.97 -3.28 19.07
C ARG A 191 2.86 -2.86 20.52
N HIS A 192 1.64 -2.70 21.02
CA HIS A 192 1.35 -2.39 22.41
C HIS A 192 0.18 -3.24 22.90
N ALA A 193 0.08 -3.54 24.20
CA ALA A 193 -0.99 -4.38 24.76
C ALA A 193 -2.39 -3.89 24.36
N CYS A 194 -2.60 -2.57 24.39
CA CYS A 194 -3.86 -1.90 24.00
C CYS A 194 -4.19 -1.95 22.51
N THR A 195 -3.23 -2.31 21.67
CA THR A 195 -3.38 -2.26 20.20
C THR A 195 -3.48 -3.63 19.57
N LYS A 196 -3.56 -4.70 20.36
CA LYS A 196 -3.61 -6.08 19.86
C LYS A 196 -4.73 -6.23 18.83
N ILE A 197 -4.35 -6.62 17.61
CA ILE A 197 -5.31 -6.92 16.54
C ILE A 197 -5.58 -8.42 16.56
N SER A 198 -6.85 -8.80 16.76
CA SER A 198 -7.31 -10.19 16.79
C SER A 198 -8.55 -10.34 15.92
N PRO A 199 -8.38 -10.42 14.58
CA PRO A 199 -9.51 -10.41 13.67
C PRO A 199 -10.21 -11.77 13.65
N THR A 200 -11.52 -11.74 13.43
CA THR A 200 -12.35 -12.95 13.30
C THR A 200 -12.57 -13.37 11.85
N LEU A 201 -12.17 -12.49 10.91
CA LEU A 201 -12.12 -12.71 9.48
C LEU A 201 -10.66 -12.93 9.05
N PRO A 202 -10.41 -13.74 8.02
CA PRO A 202 -9.06 -14.11 7.64
C PRO A 202 -8.42 -13.04 6.73
N PHE A 203 -8.23 -11.84 7.26
CA PHE A 203 -7.61 -10.73 6.54
C PHE A 203 -6.17 -11.06 6.14
N ALA A 204 -5.80 -10.76 4.89
CA ALA A 204 -4.43 -10.89 4.41
C ALA A 204 -3.47 -9.91 5.13
N GLU A 205 -3.99 -8.73 5.46
CA GLU A 205 -3.36 -7.65 6.21
C GLU A 205 -4.41 -7.02 7.11
N TYR A 206 -4.00 -6.45 8.24
CA TYR A 206 -4.95 -5.81 9.16
C TYR A 206 -5.17 -4.32 8.90
N ARG A 207 -4.66 -3.83 7.76
CA ARG A 207 -4.75 -2.43 7.36
C ARG A 207 -4.72 -2.25 5.84
N ALA A 208 -5.23 -1.12 5.38
CA ALA A 208 -5.14 -0.63 4.02
C ALA A 208 -4.56 0.80 4.00
N ASN A 209 -3.55 1.01 3.15
CA ASN A 209 -3.03 2.33 2.82
C ASN A 209 -3.69 2.81 1.53
N LEU A 210 -4.43 3.91 1.60
CA LEU A 210 -5.10 4.50 0.43
C LEU A 210 -4.32 5.69 -0.14
N GLY A 211 -3.10 5.92 0.33
CA GLY A 211 -2.23 6.97 -0.16
C GLY A 211 -2.77 8.37 0.14
N ALA A 212 -2.68 9.25 -0.86
CA ALA A 212 -3.33 10.54 -0.85
C ALA A 212 -4.72 10.42 -1.48
N ILE A 213 -5.76 10.86 -0.77
CA ILE A 213 -7.13 10.87 -1.27
C ILE A 213 -7.57 12.32 -1.50
N VAL A 214 -8.02 12.60 -2.72
CA VAL A 214 -8.74 13.83 -3.01
C VAL A 214 -10.14 13.75 -2.41
N VAL A 215 -10.46 14.66 -1.49
CA VAL A 215 -11.75 14.65 -0.79
C VAL A 215 -12.92 14.90 -1.73
N GLY A 216 -14.08 14.32 -1.41
CA GLY A 216 -15.30 14.43 -2.21
C GLY A 216 -15.32 13.59 -3.49
N ALA A 217 -14.23 12.87 -3.81
CA ALA A 217 -14.18 11.93 -4.93
C ALA A 217 -14.20 10.47 -4.42
N PRO A 218 -14.86 9.54 -5.14
CA PRO A 218 -14.75 8.12 -4.85
C PRO A 218 -13.32 7.63 -5.06
N HIS A 219 -12.77 6.90 -4.09
CA HIS A 219 -11.45 6.30 -4.14
C HIS A 219 -11.54 4.77 -4.06
N PRO A 220 -11.38 4.06 -5.20
CA PRO A 220 -11.43 2.61 -5.20
C PRO A 220 -10.16 2.02 -4.56
N PHE A 221 -10.31 0.94 -3.83
CA PHE A 221 -9.19 0.15 -3.32
C PHE A 221 -9.59 -1.31 -3.16
N GLU A 222 -8.59 -2.19 -3.10
CA GLU A 222 -8.80 -3.62 -2.93
C GLU A 222 -8.31 -4.10 -1.56
N PHE A 223 -8.98 -5.11 -1.02
CA PHE A 223 -8.63 -5.72 0.25
C PHE A 223 -8.74 -7.25 0.16
N GLU A 224 -7.72 -7.96 0.59
CA GLU A 224 -7.62 -9.41 0.41
C GLU A 224 -8.04 -10.17 1.68
N LEU A 225 -8.86 -11.21 1.50
CA LEU A 225 -9.14 -12.24 2.50
C LEU A 225 -8.39 -13.51 2.10
N LYS A 226 -7.45 -13.96 2.94
CA LYS A 226 -6.74 -15.22 2.73
C LYS A 226 -7.54 -16.41 3.25
N HIS A 227 -7.34 -17.60 2.68
CA HIS A 227 -8.00 -18.83 3.15
C HIS A 227 -9.51 -18.64 3.38
N SER A 228 -10.14 -17.92 2.45
CA SER A 228 -11.49 -17.39 2.56
C SER A 228 -12.47 -18.11 1.64
N ALA A 229 -12.11 -19.33 1.21
CA ALA A 229 -13.02 -20.21 0.48
C ALA A 229 -14.37 -20.34 1.22
N GLY A 230 -15.46 -20.04 0.52
CA GLY A 230 -16.82 -20.06 1.07
C GLY A 230 -17.21 -18.85 1.92
N TRP A 231 -16.33 -17.88 2.13
CA TRP A 231 -16.68 -16.61 2.77
C TRP A 231 -17.31 -15.63 1.76
N LYS A 232 -18.31 -14.90 2.21
CA LYS A 232 -18.97 -13.84 1.44
C LYS A 232 -19.05 -12.56 2.25
N VAL A 233 -18.41 -11.50 1.78
CA VAL A 233 -18.53 -10.17 2.40
C VAL A 233 -19.90 -9.61 2.07
N VAL A 234 -20.61 -9.15 3.10
CA VAL A 234 -21.97 -8.61 2.98
C VAL A 234 -22.03 -7.11 3.22
N SER A 235 -21.11 -6.56 4.01
CA SER A 235 -21.04 -5.11 4.25
C SER A 235 -19.67 -4.66 4.75
N THR A 236 -19.41 -3.37 4.54
CA THR A 236 -18.31 -2.62 5.15
C THR A 236 -18.85 -1.34 5.75
N THR A 237 -18.35 -0.94 6.92
CA THR A 237 -18.76 0.30 7.60
C THR A 237 -17.57 0.98 8.23
N SER A 238 -17.35 2.26 7.94
CA SER A 238 -16.36 3.08 8.64
C SER A 238 -16.86 3.41 10.05
N LYS A 239 -15.98 3.30 11.05
CA LYS A 239 -16.26 3.80 12.42
C LYS A 239 -15.96 5.29 12.59
N ASP A 240 -15.37 5.91 11.57
CA ASP A 240 -15.13 7.36 11.54
C ASP A 240 -16.16 8.02 10.62
N PRO A 241 -16.99 8.97 11.13
CA PRO A 241 -18.05 9.60 10.36
C PRO A 241 -17.53 10.49 9.22
N ARG A 242 -16.23 10.81 9.20
CA ARG A 242 -15.60 11.67 8.19
C ARG A 242 -15.46 11.01 6.82
N PHE A 243 -15.66 9.70 6.72
CA PHE A 243 -15.66 9.00 5.44
C PHE A 243 -16.52 7.74 5.49
N THR A 244 -16.93 7.26 4.32
CA THR A 244 -17.64 5.99 4.17
C THR A 244 -16.80 5.01 3.37
N VAL A 245 -17.02 3.70 3.59
CA VAL A 245 -16.45 2.62 2.79
C VAL A 245 -17.55 1.69 2.35
N LYS A 246 -17.72 1.50 1.05
CA LYS A 246 -18.76 0.64 0.48
C LYS A 246 -18.14 -0.54 -0.25
N LEU A 247 -18.76 -1.71 -0.10
CA LEU A 247 -18.52 -2.88 -0.93
C LEU A 247 -19.01 -2.61 -2.35
N VAL A 248 -18.13 -2.76 -3.33
CA VAL A 248 -18.44 -2.61 -4.75
C VAL A 248 -18.57 -3.97 -5.41
N ALA A 249 -17.57 -4.82 -5.19
CA ALA A 249 -17.52 -6.16 -5.76
C ALA A 249 -16.68 -7.07 -4.88
N GLN A 250 -16.76 -8.37 -5.13
CA GLN A 250 -15.84 -9.36 -4.60
C GLN A 250 -15.61 -10.43 -5.67
N SER A 251 -14.38 -10.91 -5.77
CA SER A 251 -13.99 -12.03 -6.62
C SER A 251 -13.21 -13.03 -5.78
N ALA A 252 -13.55 -14.30 -5.87
CA ALA A 252 -12.86 -15.36 -5.15
C ALA A 252 -12.21 -16.34 -6.11
N ASP A 253 -11.07 -16.89 -5.71
CA ASP A 253 -10.50 -18.12 -6.27
C ASP A 253 -10.75 -19.29 -5.29
N ALA A 254 -10.06 -20.42 -5.50
CA ALA A 254 -10.23 -21.61 -4.68
C ALA A 254 -9.76 -21.43 -3.22
N GLU A 255 -8.94 -20.42 -2.93
CA GLU A 255 -8.28 -20.21 -1.63
C GLU A 255 -8.56 -18.83 -1.03
N ASN A 256 -8.58 -17.77 -1.85
CA ASN A 256 -8.60 -16.38 -1.41
C ASN A 256 -9.74 -15.59 -2.07
N ALA A 257 -10.06 -14.43 -1.50
CA ALA A 257 -11.04 -13.50 -2.03
C ALA A 257 -10.45 -12.10 -2.08
N MET A 258 -10.60 -11.44 -3.22
CA MET A 258 -10.33 -10.02 -3.38
C MET A 258 -11.64 -9.24 -3.24
N ILE A 259 -11.64 -8.27 -2.34
CA ILE A 259 -12.80 -7.44 -2.02
C ILE A 259 -12.53 -6.05 -2.58
N SER A 260 -13.33 -5.64 -3.56
CA SER A 260 -13.26 -4.30 -4.15
C SER A 260 -14.14 -3.36 -3.36
N LEU A 261 -13.52 -2.33 -2.79
CA LEU A 261 -14.14 -1.33 -1.93
C LEU A 261 -13.99 0.06 -2.54
N VAL A 262 -14.87 0.98 -2.13
CA VAL A 262 -14.73 2.40 -2.46
C VAL A 262 -14.84 3.23 -1.19
N ALA A 263 -13.84 4.08 -0.96
CA ALA A 263 -13.87 5.10 0.07
C ALA A 263 -14.42 6.40 -0.49
N LEU A 264 -15.28 7.09 0.27
CA LEU A 264 -15.72 8.45 -0.03
C LEU A 264 -15.48 9.33 1.19
N VAL A 265 -14.55 10.26 1.06
CA VAL A 265 -14.10 11.14 2.15
C VAL A 265 -14.83 12.48 2.08
N ASP A 266 -15.31 12.96 3.22
CA ASP A 266 -16.02 14.22 3.31
C ASP A 266 -15.11 15.40 2.90
N ARG A 267 -15.68 16.40 2.22
CA ARG A 267 -14.94 17.55 1.68
C ARG A 267 -14.29 18.41 2.76
N SER A 268 -14.74 18.29 4.00
CA SER A 268 -14.19 19.01 5.16
C SER A 268 -12.89 18.42 5.70
N VAL A 269 -12.56 17.17 5.37
CA VAL A 269 -11.43 16.44 5.98
C VAL A 269 -10.09 16.94 5.45
N ARG A 270 -9.10 17.05 6.34
CA ARG A 270 -7.72 17.43 6.02
C ARG A 270 -6.74 16.55 6.78
N GLY A 271 -5.54 16.39 6.23
CA GLY A 271 -4.44 15.71 6.90
C GLY A 271 -4.61 14.19 6.96
N ILE A 272 -3.92 13.56 7.89
CA ILE A 272 -3.93 12.13 8.11
C ILE A 272 -5.27 11.68 8.70
N VAL A 273 -5.84 10.62 8.14
CA VAL A 273 -6.91 9.84 8.76
C VAL A 273 -6.38 8.44 9.05
N LEU A 274 -6.67 7.93 10.24
CA LEU A 274 -6.47 6.55 10.65
C LEU A 274 -7.73 6.10 11.39
N ALA A 275 -8.47 5.14 10.83
CA ALA A 275 -9.74 4.72 11.40
C ALA A 275 -10.02 3.24 11.14
N PRO A 276 -10.73 2.56 12.06
CA PRO A 276 -11.18 1.21 11.82
C PRO A 276 -12.38 1.19 10.88
N VAL A 277 -12.38 0.20 9.99
CA VAL A 277 -13.50 -0.17 9.12
C VAL A 277 -13.91 -1.58 9.49
N THR A 278 -15.17 -1.75 9.87
CA THR A 278 -15.76 -3.05 10.15
C THR A 278 -16.17 -3.70 8.84
N MET A 279 -15.63 -4.89 8.57
CA MET A 279 -16.10 -5.78 7.52
C MET A 279 -16.97 -6.87 8.14
N THR A 280 -18.14 -7.08 7.57
CA THR A 280 -19.04 -8.18 7.94
C THR A 280 -19.08 -9.20 6.80
N ALA A 281 -18.92 -10.47 7.13
CA ALA A 281 -18.97 -11.57 6.17
C ALA A 281 -19.75 -12.77 6.73
N VAL A 282 -20.31 -13.56 5.83
CA VAL A 282 -20.95 -14.84 6.12
C VAL A 282 -19.97 -15.95 5.77
N GLY A 283 -19.69 -16.84 6.71
CA GLY A 283 -18.80 -17.98 6.53
C GLY A 283 -19.46 -19.16 5.78
N PRO A 284 -18.69 -20.21 5.43
CA PRO A 284 -19.22 -21.41 4.76
C PRO A 284 -20.23 -22.19 5.61
N ASP A 285 -20.23 -21.99 6.93
CA ASP A 285 -21.18 -22.53 7.90
C ASP A 285 -22.47 -21.69 8.01
N GLY A 286 -22.58 -20.61 7.24
CA GLY A 286 -23.68 -19.64 7.34
C GLY A 286 -23.55 -18.66 8.51
N THR A 287 -22.51 -18.76 9.33
CA THR A 287 -22.31 -17.87 10.48
C THR A 287 -21.85 -16.50 10.02
N GLN A 288 -22.53 -15.45 10.47
CA GLN A 288 -22.09 -14.08 10.26
C GLN A 288 -21.00 -13.69 11.26
N ARG A 289 -19.88 -13.15 10.77
CA ARG A 289 -18.80 -12.60 11.60
C ARG A 289 -18.46 -11.19 11.15
N ALA A 290 -18.02 -10.38 12.10
CA ALA A 290 -17.55 -9.03 11.87
C ALA A 290 -16.15 -8.86 12.44
N SER A 291 -15.29 -8.16 11.70
CA SER A 291 -13.93 -7.84 12.13
C SER A 291 -13.50 -6.49 11.61
N ASP A 292 -12.66 -5.80 12.38
CA ASP A 292 -12.11 -4.51 11.98
C ASP A 292 -10.76 -4.67 11.28
N PHE A 293 -10.58 -3.90 10.21
CA PHE A 293 -9.27 -3.58 9.64
C PHE A 293 -9.07 -2.06 9.64
N TRP A 294 -7.84 -1.60 9.63
CA TRP A 294 -7.52 -0.18 9.71
C TRP A 294 -7.37 0.44 8.32
N VAL A 295 -8.03 1.55 8.07
CA VAL A 295 -7.82 2.36 6.87
C VAL A 295 -7.04 3.60 7.25
N TYR A 296 -6.04 3.95 6.44
CA TYR A 296 -5.35 5.22 6.59
C TYR A 296 -4.99 5.87 5.26
N PHE A 297 -4.97 7.20 5.28
CA PHE A 297 -4.69 8.04 4.12
C PHE A 297 -4.35 9.48 4.53
N ALA A 298 -3.81 10.25 3.59
CA ALA A 298 -3.72 11.71 3.68
C ALA A 298 -4.82 12.36 2.83
N ALA A 299 -5.75 13.08 3.46
CA ALA A 299 -6.81 13.81 2.81
C ALA A 299 -6.31 15.13 2.21
N GLN A 300 -6.50 15.30 0.91
CA GLN A 300 -6.10 16.48 0.16
C GLN A 300 -7.33 17.18 -0.42
N PRO A 301 -7.37 18.53 -0.41
CA PRO A 301 -8.41 19.25 -1.12
C PRO A 301 -8.32 18.96 -2.63
N PRO A 302 -9.43 19.08 -3.38
CA PRO A 302 -9.37 19.10 -4.84
C PRO A 302 -8.41 20.20 -5.29
N ALA A 303 -7.65 19.94 -6.35
CA ALA A 303 -6.84 20.99 -6.97
C ALA A 303 -7.74 22.20 -7.28
N PRO A 304 -7.27 23.44 -7.00
CA PRO A 304 -8.03 24.62 -7.39
C PRO A 304 -8.31 24.54 -8.89
N THR A 305 -9.58 24.63 -9.26
CA THR A 305 -9.97 24.68 -10.66
C THR A 305 -9.28 25.90 -11.26
N ALA A 306 -8.52 25.71 -12.35
CA ALA A 306 -7.92 26.84 -13.05
C ALA A 306 -9.05 27.86 -13.35
N PRO A 307 -8.83 29.16 -13.10
CA PRO A 307 -9.84 30.16 -13.43
C PRO A 307 -10.22 29.98 -14.90
N ALA A 308 -11.54 29.94 -15.16
CA ALA A 308 -12.04 29.88 -16.52
C ALA A 308 -11.36 30.99 -17.33
N PRO A 309 -10.90 30.73 -18.57
CA PRO A 309 -10.36 31.78 -19.42
C PRO A 309 -11.39 32.90 -19.45
N THR A 310 -10.95 34.08 -18.99
CA THR A 310 -11.78 35.28 -18.95
C THR A 310 -12.26 35.49 -20.38
N ALA A 311 -13.58 35.55 -20.59
CA ALA A 311 -14.13 35.86 -21.90
C ALA A 311 -13.45 37.16 -22.39
N PRO A 312 -13.00 37.22 -23.66
CA PRO A 312 -12.36 38.42 -24.18
C PRO A 312 -13.31 39.60 -23.99
N ASP A 313 -12.79 40.65 -23.38
CA ASP A 313 -13.48 41.91 -23.15
C ASP A 313 -13.94 42.46 -24.52
N PRO A 314 -15.26 42.68 -24.75
CA PRO A 314 -15.76 43.16 -26.03
C PRO A 314 -15.34 44.61 -26.36
N THR A 315 -14.51 45.24 -25.53
CA THR A 315 -14.10 46.64 -25.68
C THR A 315 -12.71 46.85 -26.27
N VAL A 316 -11.95 45.80 -26.62
CA VAL A 316 -10.67 45.96 -27.34
C VAL A 316 -10.94 45.91 -28.86
N PRO A 317 -10.81 47.02 -29.60
CA PRO A 317 -10.94 47.00 -31.05
C PRO A 317 -9.78 46.21 -31.64
N ASP A 318 -10.11 45.29 -32.54
CA ASP A 318 -9.15 44.55 -33.35
C ASP A 318 -8.34 45.54 -34.22
N PRO A 319 -7.01 45.65 -34.06
CA PRO A 319 -6.17 46.53 -34.88
C PRO A 319 -6.05 46.06 -36.34
N SER A 320 -6.70 44.95 -36.72
CA SER A 320 -6.61 44.33 -38.04
C SER A 320 -7.75 44.71 -38.99
N ALA A 321 -8.68 45.58 -38.59
CA ALA A 321 -9.80 45.99 -39.44
C ALA A 321 -9.36 46.98 -40.55
N PRO A 322 -9.57 46.70 -41.84
CA PRO A 322 -9.22 47.62 -42.93
C PRO A 322 -10.13 48.86 -42.93
N ALA A 323 -9.54 50.03 -43.16
CA ALA A 323 -10.26 51.30 -43.26
C ALA A 323 -11.29 51.31 -44.41
N PRO A 324 -12.50 51.85 -44.22
CA PRO A 324 -13.49 51.92 -45.28
C PRO A 324 -13.12 52.99 -46.33
N ALA A 325 -13.22 52.59 -47.61
CA ALA A 325 -12.93 53.42 -48.76
C ALA A 325 -13.93 54.58 -48.93
N SER A 326 -13.40 55.78 -49.14
CA SER A 326 -14.16 57.00 -49.42
C SER A 326 -14.72 57.00 -50.85
N THR A 327 -16.04 57.06 -51.00
CA THR A 327 -16.72 57.35 -52.27
C THR A 327 -16.93 58.86 -52.43
N GLN A 328 -16.15 59.48 -53.32
CA GLN A 328 -16.42 60.81 -53.85
C GLN A 328 -17.59 60.75 -54.83
N LYS A 329 -18.61 61.57 -54.59
CA LYS A 329 -19.76 61.76 -55.46
C LYS A 329 -19.48 62.97 -56.37
N ALA A 330 -19.35 62.74 -57.67
CA ALA A 330 -19.27 63.79 -58.67
C ALA A 330 -20.68 64.25 -59.10
N GLY A 331 -20.88 65.54 -59.33
CA GLY A 331 -21.97 66.03 -60.17
C GLY A 331 -22.53 67.40 -59.78
N SER A 332 -22.06 68.42 -60.51
CA SER A 332 -22.66 69.73 -60.89
C SER A 332 -23.46 70.53 -59.87
#